data_AF-A0A1H1YA43-F1
#
_entry.id   AF-A0A1H1YA43-F1
#
_cell.length_a   1.000
_cell.length_b   1.000
_cell.length_c   1.000
_cell.angle_alpha   90.00
_cell.angle_beta   90.00
_cell.angle_gamma   90.00
#
_symmetry.space_group_name_H-M   'P 1'
#
loop_
_entity.id
_entity.type
_entity.pdbx_description
1 polymer ?
#
loop_
_entity_poly.entity_id
_entity_poly.type
_entity_poly.pdbx_seq_one_letter_code
_entity_poly.pdbx_strand_id
1 'polypeptide(L)'
;MLTERSISTLHHLARAIVLGILSLSATFLVRAGKLELYVEPTMIFALKLSVLALFVLSLFQLFSALQAWQGNNVQADCTCGGHSPPAGISQSLFLYALFLLPVLLGLI
;
A
#
# COMPACT_ATOMS: atom_id res chain seq x y z
N MET A 1 3.23 -24.42 -9.74
CA MET A 1 3.47 -23.24 -10.60
C MET A 1 2.27 -22.29 -10.67
N LEU A 2 1.03 -22.77 -10.88
CA LEU A 2 -0.17 -21.91 -10.89
C LEU A 2 -0.51 -21.30 -9.51
N THR A 3 -0.25 -22.02 -8.42
CA THR A 3 -0.51 -21.57 -7.04
C THR A 3 0.42 -20.46 -6.57
N GLU A 4 1.72 -20.55 -6.87
CA GLU A 4 2.72 -19.53 -6.49
C GLU A 4 2.44 -18.16 -7.15
N ARG A 5 2.02 -18.15 -8.42
CA ARG A 5 1.58 -16.94 -9.15
C ARG A 5 0.34 -16.29 -8.52
N SER A 6 -0.58 -17.09 -7.99
CA SER A 6 -1.81 -16.58 -7.39
C SER A 6 -1.55 -15.89 -6.05
N ILE A 7 -0.55 -16.34 -5.30
CA ILE A 7 -0.22 -15.79 -3.98
C ILE A 7 0.50 -14.45 -4.13
N SER A 8 1.44 -14.34 -5.10
CA SER A 8 2.13 -13.08 -5.37
C SER A 8 1.17 -12.01 -5.90
N THR A 9 0.33 -12.34 -6.89
CA THR A 9 -0.68 -11.42 -7.43
C THR A 9 -1.64 -10.93 -6.34
N LEU A 10 -2.16 -11.83 -5.49
CA LEU A 10 -3.04 -11.46 -4.39
C LEU A 10 -2.34 -10.56 -3.37
N HIS A 11 -1.07 -10.82 -3.06
CA HIS A 11 -0.29 -9.98 -2.14
C HIS A 11 0.00 -8.59 -2.70
N HIS A 12 0.31 -8.49 -3.99
CA HIS A 12 0.45 -7.20 -4.65
C HIS A 12 -0.86 -6.42 -4.65
N LEU A 13 -1.97 -7.08 -5.01
CA LEU A 13 -3.29 -6.46 -5.02
C LEU A 13 -3.73 -5.99 -3.63
N ALA A 14 -3.55 -6.82 -2.59
CA ALA A 14 -3.90 -6.46 -1.21
C ALA A 14 -3.11 -5.23 -0.72
N ARG A 15 -1.80 -5.18 -0.97
CA ARG A 15 -0.99 -4.01 -0.64
C ARG A 15 -1.44 -2.77 -1.41
N ALA A 16 -1.73 -2.91 -2.70
CA ALA A 16 -2.21 -1.80 -3.53
C ALA A 16 -3.51 -1.21 -2.97
N ILE A 17 -4.46 -2.06 -2.59
CA ILE A 17 -5.75 -1.65 -2.01
C ILE A 17 -5.53 -0.93 -0.68
N VAL A 18 -4.74 -1.50 0.23
CA VAL A 18 -4.53 -0.91 1.57
C VAL A 18 -3.83 0.44 1.50
N LEU A 19 -2.77 0.56 0.70
CA LEU A 19 -2.06 1.81 0.46
C LEU A 19 -2.95 2.86 -0.23
N GLY A 20 -3.75 2.42 -1.21
CA GLY A 20 -4.67 3.27 -1.96
C GLY A 20 -5.78 3.83 -1.07
N ILE A 21 -6.44 2.97 -0.28
CA ILE A 21 -7.48 3.41 0.67
C ILE A 21 -6.90 4.40 1.66
N LEU A 22 -5.75 4.11 2.28
CA LEU A 22 -5.13 5.04 3.23
C LEU A 22 -4.84 6.41 2.59
N SER A 23 -4.24 6.40 1.40
CA SER A 23 -3.90 7.64 0.71
C SER A 23 -5.15 8.46 0.34
N LEU A 24 -6.21 7.80 -0.15
CA LEU A 24 -7.47 8.45 -0.50
C LEU A 24 -8.18 9.01 0.74
N SER A 25 -8.24 8.25 1.84
CA SER A 25 -8.80 8.70 3.11
C SER A 25 -8.06 9.91 3.67
N ALA A 26 -6.73 9.89 3.65
CA ALA A 26 -5.92 11.03 4.09
C ALA A 26 -6.12 12.25 3.18
N THR A 27 -6.20 12.06 1.86
CA THR A 27 -6.49 13.14 0.90
C THR A 27 -7.87 13.75 1.12
N PHE A 28 -8.87 12.93 1.45
CA PHE A 28 -10.21 13.39 1.82
C PHE A 28 -10.16 14.27 3.08
N LEU A 29 -9.41 13.86 4.10
CA LEU A 29 -9.26 14.61 5.34
C LEU A 29 -8.54 15.96 5.15
N VAL A 30 -7.53 15.99 4.27
CA VAL A 30 -6.85 17.22 3.83
C VAL A 30 -7.85 18.16 3.15
N ARG A 31 -8.66 17.66 2.21
CA ARG A 31 -9.65 18.47 1.48
C ARG A 31 -10.79 18.98 2.36
N ALA A 32 -11.20 18.20 3.36
CA ALA A 32 -12.20 18.60 4.33
C ALA A 32 -11.73 19.70 5.30
N GLY A 33 -10.46 20.12 5.23
CA GLY A 33 -9.87 21.09 6.18
C GLY A 33 -9.75 20.55 7.61
N LYS A 34 -10.05 19.26 7.82
CA LYS A 34 -10.07 18.64 9.16
C LYS A 34 -8.68 18.20 9.62
N LEU A 35 -7.68 18.22 8.73
CA LEU A 35 -6.34 17.74 9.06
C LEU A 35 -5.68 18.52 10.21
N GLU A 36 -5.98 19.82 10.31
CA GLU A 36 -5.49 20.70 11.38
C GLU A 36 -6.04 20.32 12.77
N LEU A 37 -7.15 19.58 12.85
CA LEU A 37 -7.66 19.05 14.12
C LEU A 37 -6.88 17.84 14.65
N TYR A 38 -6.17 17.13 13.76
CA TYR A 38 -5.51 15.86 14.11
C TYR A 38 -3.98 15.96 14.09
N VAL A 39 -3.43 16.95 13.40
CA VAL A 39 -1.99 17.03 13.10
C VAL A 39 -1.50 18.44 13.35
N GLU A 40 -0.36 18.54 14.03
CA GLU A 40 0.27 19.83 14.29
C GLU A 40 0.63 20.55 12.96
N PRO A 41 0.43 21.87 12.84
CA PRO A 41 0.57 22.60 11.58
C PRO A 41 1.93 22.43 10.89
N THR A 42 3.00 22.27 11.67
CA THR A 42 4.37 22.08 11.19
C THR A 42 4.56 20.75 10.46
N MET A 43 3.78 19.73 10.78
CA MET A 43 3.88 18.39 10.18
C MET A 43 2.94 18.17 8.99
N ILE A 44 1.98 19.09 8.76
CA ILE A 44 1.00 18.96 7.67
C ILE A 44 1.67 18.82 6.30
N PHE A 45 2.75 19.57 6.06
CA PHE A 45 3.46 19.51 4.79
C PHE A 45 4.09 18.13 4.56
N ALA A 46 4.79 17.60 5.57
CA ALA A 46 5.39 16.27 5.51
C ALA A 46 4.33 15.18 5.29
N LEU A 47 3.20 15.28 6.00
CA LEU A 47 2.09 14.34 5.85
C LEU A 47 1.52 14.34 4.42
N LYS A 48 1.33 15.51 3.81
CA LYS A 48 0.88 15.61 2.41
C LYS A 48 1.83 14.90 1.44
N LEU A 49 3.14 15.06 1.63
CA LEU A 49 4.14 14.36 0.83
C LEU A 49 4.10 12.84 1.06
N SER A 50 3.94 12.38 2.30
CA SER A 50 3.80 10.96 2.61
C SER A 50 2.55 10.36 1.94
N VAL A 51 1.41 11.05 2.00
CA VAL A 51 0.16 10.61 1.36
C VAL A 51 0.32 10.48 -0.16
N LEU A 52 1.02 11.44 -0.78
CA LEU A 52 1.35 11.39 -2.20
C LEU A 52 2.27 10.20 -2.53
N ALA A 53 3.32 9.99 -1.76
CA ALA A 53 4.24 8.86 -1.96
C ALA A 53 3.51 7.52 -1.81
N LEU A 54 2.66 7.37 -0.80
CA LEU A 54 1.83 6.17 -0.60
C LEU A 54 0.86 5.94 -1.76
N PHE A 55 0.30 7.00 -2.34
CA PHE A 55 -0.53 6.89 -3.54
C PHE A 55 0.27 6.34 -4.72
N VAL A 56 1.44 6.91 -4.99
CA VAL A 56 2.32 6.47 -6.08
C VAL A 56 2.73 5.00 -5.90
N LEU A 57 3.10 4.61 -4.68
CA LEU A 57 3.41 3.20 -4.36
C LEU A 57 2.20 2.28 -4.57
N SER A 58 0.99 2.72 -4.24
CA SER A 58 -0.23 1.94 -4.50
C SER A 58 -0.43 1.66 -5.99
N LEU A 59 -0.13 2.64 -6.86
CA LEU A 59 -0.21 2.50 -8.31
C LEU A 59 0.85 1.55 -8.86
N PHE A 60 2.09 1.64 -8.39
CA PHE A 60 3.15 0.67 -8.75
C PHE A 60 2.78 -0.76 -8.33
N GLN A 61 2.21 -0.91 -7.13
CA GLN A 61 1.77 -2.19 -6.63
C GLN A 61 0.57 -2.74 -7.42
N LEU A 62 -0.34 -1.88 -7.86
CA LEU A 62 -1.45 -2.25 -8.74
C LEU A 62 -0.94 -2.68 -10.12
N PHE A 63 0.00 -1.92 -10.70
CA PHE A 63 0.60 -2.22 -12.00
C PHE A 63 1.37 -3.54 -11.99
N SER A 64 2.12 -3.82 -10.92
CA SER A 64 2.80 -5.13 -10.75
C SER A 64 1.79 -6.28 -10.59
N ALA A 65 0.69 -6.08 -9.87
CA ALA A 65 -0.39 -7.07 -9.79
C ALA A 65 -1.01 -7.36 -11.17
N LEU A 66 -1.27 -6.33 -11.98
CA LEU A 66 -1.81 -6.46 -13.34
C LEU A 66 -0.85 -7.19 -14.28
N GLN A 67 0.44 -6.84 -14.27
CA GLN A 67 1.45 -7.53 -15.09
C GLN A 67 1.59 -9.00 -14.71
N ALA A 68 1.60 -9.30 -13.41
CA ALA A 68 1.66 -10.68 -12.91
C ALA A 68 0.39 -11.48 -13.29
N TRP A 69 -0.78 -10.83 -13.33
CA TRP A 69 -2.02 -11.44 -13.83
C TRP A 69 -1.98 -11.75 -15.34
N GLN A 70 -1.37 -10.86 -16.13
CA GLN A 70 -1.13 -11.06 -17.56
C GLN A 70 -0.03 -12.10 -17.87
N GLY A 71 0.60 -12.67 -16.83
CA GLY A 71 1.65 -13.68 -16.97
C GLY A 71 3.05 -13.13 -17.25
N ASN A 72 3.20 -11.80 -17.29
CA ASN A 72 4.48 -11.10 -17.34
C ASN A 72 5.07 -11.03 -15.93
N ASN A 73 5.93 -11.99 -15.60
CA ASN A 73 6.66 -11.99 -14.33
C ASN A 73 7.88 -11.07 -14.42
N VAL A 74 7.69 -9.75 -14.30
CA VAL A 74 8.81 -8.79 -14.25
C VAL A 74 9.79 -9.11 -13.11
N GLN A 75 9.28 -9.69 -12.01
CA GLN A 75 10.09 -10.16 -10.88
C GLN A 75 11.03 -11.34 -11.23
N ALA A 76 10.70 -12.12 -12.28
CA ALA A 76 11.52 -13.25 -12.73
C ALA A 76 12.68 -12.80 -13.65
N ASP A 77 12.60 -11.61 -14.23
CA ASP A 77 13.62 -11.03 -15.10
C ASP A 77 14.66 -10.18 -14.34
N CYS A 78 14.46 -9.96 -13.04
CA CYS A 78 15.47 -9.29 -12.21
C CYS A 78 16.61 -10.26 -11.86
N THR A 79 17.81 -9.99 -12.36
CA THR A 79 19.05 -10.74 -12.10
C THR A 79 19.56 -10.66 -10.65
N CYS A 80 18.89 -9.93 -9.76
CA CYS A 80 19.25 -9.79 -8.35
C CYS A 80 18.77 -10.95 -7.43
N GLY A 81 18.23 -12.03 -7.99
CA GLY A 81 17.71 -13.16 -7.22
C GLY A 81 16.35 -12.83 -6.63
N GLY A 82 15.38 -13.71 -6.83
CA GLY A 82 13.99 -13.48 -6.43
C GLY A 82 13.88 -13.11 -4.95
N HIS A 83 13.53 -11.86 -4.67
CA HIS A 83 13.17 -11.41 -3.32
C HIS A 83 11.84 -12.07 -2.93
N SER A 84 11.93 -13.24 -2.31
CA SER A 84 10.77 -13.92 -1.76
C SER A 84 10.19 -13.08 -0.61
N PRO A 85 8.87 -12.88 -0.55
CA PRO A 85 8.26 -12.13 0.54
C PRO A 85 8.56 -12.79 1.91
N PRO A 86 8.71 -12.01 2.98
CA PRO A 86 8.99 -12.54 4.31
C PRO A 86 7.88 -13.51 4.75
N ALA A 87 8.28 -14.72 5.15
CA ALA A 87 7.40 -15.88 5.35
C ALA A 87 6.52 -15.82 6.63
N GLY A 88 6.64 -14.78 7.46
CA GLY A 88 5.94 -14.68 8.74
C GLY A 88 4.51 -14.12 8.60
N ILE A 89 3.50 -14.97 8.83
CA ILE A 89 2.08 -14.56 8.85
C ILE A 89 1.83 -13.44 9.87
N SER A 90 2.44 -13.52 11.06
CA SER A 90 2.31 -12.51 12.12
C SER A 90 2.89 -11.14 11.73
N GLN A 91 4.01 -11.13 11.01
CA GLN A 91 4.64 -9.89 10.52
C GLN A 91 3.78 -9.23 9.44
N SER A 92 3.23 -10.03 8.51
CA SER A 92 2.31 -9.50 7.50
C SER A 92 1.06 -8.93 8.15
N LEU A 93 0.45 -9.65 9.11
CA LEU A 93 -0.75 -9.17 9.81
C LEU A 93 -0.50 -7.84 10.53
N PHE A 94 0.63 -7.72 11.25
CA PHE A 94 1.00 -6.48 11.94
C PHE A 94 1.14 -5.30 10.97
N LEU A 95 1.82 -5.52 9.84
CA LEU A 95 1.97 -4.47 8.81
C LEU A 95 0.62 -4.06 8.23
N TYR A 96 -0.23 -5.00 7.83
CA TYR A 96 -1.56 -4.67 7.31
C TYR A 96 -2.42 -3.94 8.35
N ALA A 97 -2.39 -4.37 9.61
CA ALA A 97 -3.09 -3.71 10.70
C ALA A 97 -2.61 -2.27 10.89
N LEU A 98 -1.31 -2.02 10.81
CA LEU A 98 -0.73 -0.68 10.95
C LEU A 98 -1.25 0.30 9.90
N PHE A 99 -1.49 -0.15 8.67
CA PHE A 99 -2.04 0.68 7.60
C PHE A 99 -3.58 0.77 7.62
N LEU A 100 -4.28 -0.26 8.08
CA LEU A 100 -5.75 -0.23 8.23
C LEU A 100 -6.21 0.61 9.44
N LEU A 101 -5.46 0.60 10.53
CA LEU A 101 -5.79 1.31 11.76
C LEU A 101 -6.11 2.80 11.54
N PRO A 102 -5.27 3.60 10.86
CA PRO A 102 -5.57 5.02 10.60
C PRO A 102 -6.81 5.23 9.72
N VAL A 103 -7.12 4.29 8.81
CA VAL A 103 -8.36 4.34 8.01
C VAL A 103 -9.58 4.15 8.91
N LEU A 104 -9.53 3.15 9.80
CA LEU A 104 -10.62 2.86 10.73
C LEU A 104 -10.83 4.00 11.73
N LEU A 105 -9.75 4.59 12.25
CA LEU A 105 -9.83 5.73 13.15
C LEU A 105 -10.38 6.99 12.46
N GLY A 106 -10.08 7.20 11.17
CA GLY A 106 -10.60 8.36 10.43
C GLY A 106 -12.07 8.24 10.00
N LEU A 107 -12.69 7.06 10.13
CA LEU A 107 -14.10 6.81 9.84
C LEU A 107 -15.02 7.03 11.06
N ILE A 108 -14.44 7.02 12.27
CA ILE A 108 -15.09 7.27 13.56
C ILE A 108 -15.05 8.77 13.86
#